data_AF-A0A1C0V9G7-F1
#
_entry.id   AF-A0A1C0V9G7-F1
#
_cell.length_a   1.000
_cell.length_b   1.000
_cell.length_c   1.000
_cell.angle_alpha   90.00
_cell.angle_beta   90.00
_cell.angle_gamma   90.00
#
_symmetry.space_group_name_H-M   'P 1'
#
loop_
_entity.id
_entity.type
_entity.pdbx_description
1 polymer ?
#
loop_
_entity_poly.entity_id
_entity_poly.type
_entity_poly.pdbx_seq_one_letter_code
_entity_poly.pdbx_strand_id
1 'polypeptide(L)' 'MMQNFNQMTNMELKKYISEHRNDQQAFRAALEVLMSRCESVPQQPYPFNLDNPESEVEALLREKLNQAE' A
#
# COMPACT_ATOMS: atom_id res chain seq x y z
N MET A 1 -14.03 9.36 21.40
CA MET A 1 -14.68 8.19 20.77
C MET A 1 -13.65 7.50 19.91
N MET A 2 -13.39 6.20 20.11
CA MET A 2 -12.57 5.44 19.16
C MET A 2 -13.37 5.30 17.86
N GLN A 3 -13.00 6.03 16.82
CA GLN A 3 -13.51 5.74 15.48
C GLN A 3 -12.97 4.38 15.05
N ASN A 4 -13.86 3.53 14.54
CA ASN A 4 -13.51 2.20 14.06
C ASN A 4 -12.86 2.28 12.68
N PHE A 5 -11.61 2.75 12.61
CA PHE A 5 -10.84 2.89 11.37
C PHE A 5 -10.74 1.58 10.57
N ASN A 6 -10.78 0.43 11.25
CA ASN A 6 -10.76 -0.89 10.62
C ASN A 6 -11.95 -1.15 9.67
N GLN A 7 -13.09 -0.48 9.88
CA GLN A 7 -14.29 -0.65 9.06
C GLN A 7 -14.35 0.33 7.86
N MET A 8 -13.51 1.36 7.85
CA MET A 8 -13.47 2.36 6.79
C MET A 8 -12.77 1.82 5.54
N THR A 9 -13.19 2.22 4.36
CA THR A 9 -12.48 1.97 3.10
C THR A 9 -11.17 2.77 3.03
N ASN A 10 -10.25 2.38 2.13
CA ASN A 10 -8.99 3.12 1.94
C ASN A 10 -9.21 4.57 1.49
N MET A 11 -10.29 4.83 0.74
CA MET A 11 -10.66 6.18 0.31
C MET A 11 -11.10 7.04 1.50
N GLU A 12 -11.94 6.48 2.37
CA GLU A 12 -12.40 7.16 3.58
C GLU A 12 -11.26 7.40 4.57
N LEU A 13 -10.34 6.44 4.74
CA LEU A 13 -9.14 6.63 5.56
C LEU A 13 -8.26 7.76 5.03
N LYS A 14 -7.99 7.81 3.72
CA LYS A 14 -7.18 8.89 3.10
C LYS A 14 -7.84 10.26 3.25
N LYS A 15 -9.17 10.33 3.12
CA LYS A 15 -9.95 11.56 3.33
C LYS A 15 -9.87 11.99 4.80
N TYR A 16 -10.09 11.08 5.72
CA TYR A 16 -10.01 11.33 7.16
C TYR A 16 -8.64 11.84 7.60
N ILE A 17 -7.56 11.19 7.16
CA ILE A 17 -6.17 11.61 7.40
C ILE A 17 -5.93 13.04 6.90
N SER A 18 -6.54 13.41 5.77
CA SER A 18 -6.41 14.76 5.20
C SER A 18 -7.17 15.83 5.99
N GLU A 19 -8.33 15.48 6.55
CA GLU A 19 -9.16 16.39 7.36
C GLU A 19 -8.61 16.55 8.79
N HIS A 20 -7.93 15.54 9.33
CA HIS A 20 -7.45 15.48 10.71
C HIS A 20 -5.91 15.60 10.85
N ARG A 21 -5.24 16.31 9.93
CA ARG A 21 -3.76 16.46 9.93
C ARG A 21 -3.17 17.02 11.22
N ASN A 22 -3.91 17.86 11.92
CA ASN A 22 -3.45 18.54 13.14
C ASN A 22 -3.76 17.74 14.42
N ASP A 23 -4.57 16.69 14.33
CA ASP A 23 -4.82 15.77 15.44
C ASP A 23 -3.85 14.59 15.34
N GLN A 24 -2.76 14.69 16.08
CA GLN A 24 -1.67 13.71 16.02
C GLN A 24 -2.13 12.28 16.37
N GLN A 25 -3.09 12.13 17.28
CA GLN A 25 -3.57 10.80 17.69
C GLN A 25 -4.48 10.21 16.62
N ALA A 26 -5.46 10.99 16.13
CA ALA A 26 -6.37 10.56 15.09
C ALA A 26 -5.63 10.26 13.77
N PHE A 27 -4.69 11.12 13.39
CA PHE A 27 -3.87 10.95 12.19
C PHE A 27 -3.05 9.66 12.24
N ARG A 28 -2.34 9.41 13.35
CA ARG A 28 -1.50 8.23 13.49
C ARG A 28 -2.33 6.94 13.46
N ALA A 29 -3.44 6.90 14.20
CA ALA A 29 -4.30 5.72 14.25
C ALA A 29 -4.91 5.37 12.88
N ALA A 30 -5.38 6.36 12.12
CA ALA A 30 -5.91 6.13 10.78
C ALA A 30 -4.81 5.72 9.77
N LEU A 31 -3.60 6.30 9.89
CA LEU A 31 -2.47 5.96 9.04
C LEU A 31 -1.96 4.53 9.28
N GLU A 32 -1.91 4.08 10.52
CA GLU A 32 -1.49 2.72 10.89
C GLU A 32 -2.41 1.65 10.27
N VAL A 33 -3.72 1.88 10.28
CA VAL A 33 -4.69 1.00 9.61
C VAL A 33 -4.51 1.01 8.10
N LEU A 34 -4.18 2.16 7.50
CA LEU A 34 -3.91 2.24 6.06
C LEU A 34 -2.64 1.46 5.67
N MET A 35 -1.58 1.55 6.47
CA MET A 35 -0.30 0.89 6.20
C MET A 35 -0.35 -0.64 6.41
N SER A 36 -1.01 -1.11 7.48
CA SER A 36 -1.18 -2.55 7.73
C SER A 36 -1.95 -3.27 6.61
N ARG A 37 -2.87 -2.58 5.92
CA ARG A 37 -3.53 -3.11 4.72
C ARG A 37 -2.58 -3.23 3.53
N CYS A 38 -1.59 -2.35 3.43
CA CYS A 38 -0.58 -2.38 2.38
C CYS A 38 0.38 -3.57 2.55
N GLU A 39 0.67 -3.99 3.79
CA GLU A 39 1.52 -5.16 4.08
C GLU A 39 0.95 -6.48 3.53
N SER A 40 -0.36 -6.54 3.26
CA SER A 40 -1.03 -7.73 2.69
C SER A 40 -0.92 -7.83 1.16
N VAL A 41 -0.48 -6.75 0.49
CA VAL A 41 -0.18 -6.81 -0.94
C VAL A 41 1.19 -7.46 -1.08
N PRO A 42 1.37 -8.48 -1.94
CA PRO A 42 2.70 -9.02 -2.20
C PRO A 42 3.59 -7.88 -2.67
N GLN A 43 4.46 -7.41 -1.77
CA GLN A 43 5.48 -6.44 -2.12
C GLN A 43 6.42 -7.19 -3.04
N GLN A 44 6.43 -6.78 -4.31
CA GLN A 44 7.49 -7.23 -5.17
C GLN A 44 8.80 -6.81 -4.52
N PRO A 45 9.73 -7.75 -4.29
CA PRO A 45 11.03 -7.41 -3.74
C PRO A 45 11.64 -6.31 -4.59
N TYR A 46 12.31 -5.37 -3.91
CA TYR A 46 13.00 -4.30 -4.61
C TYR A 46 13.96 -4.90 -5.64
N PRO A 47 13.98 -4.45 -6.90
CA PRO A 47 14.65 -5.17 -7.99
C PRO A 47 16.12 -5.51 -7.71
N PHE A 48 16.85 -4.64 -7.01
CA PHE A 48 18.25 -4.87 -6.66
C PHE A 48 18.50 -5.90 -5.57
N ASN A 49 17.44 -6.35 -4.89
CA ASN A 49 17.50 -7.43 -3.89
C ASN A 49 17.18 -8.81 -4.49
N LEU A 50 16.96 -8.87 -5.80
CA LEU A 50 16.74 -10.11 -6.54
C LEU A 50 18.06 -10.84 -6.79
N ASP A 51 18.02 -12.17 -6.83
CA ASP A 51 19.21 -12.99 -7.09
C ASP A 51 19.75 -12.75 -8.51
N ASN A 52 18.84 -12.50 -9.47
CA ASN A 52 19.20 -12.06 -10.83
C ASN A 52 18.24 -10.95 -11.31
N PRO A 53 18.55 -9.68 -10.99
CA PRO A 53 17.63 -8.56 -11.16
C PRO A 53 17.19 -8.34 -12.61
N GLU A 54 18.12 -8.48 -13.57
CA GLU A 54 17.82 -8.22 -14.98
C GLU A 54 16.83 -9.25 -15.54
N SER A 55 17.08 -10.55 -15.31
CA SER A 55 16.22 -11.63 -15.83
C SER A 55 14.84 -11.66 -15.17
N GLU A 56 14.76 -11.42 -13.87
CA GLU A 56 13.49 -11.44 -13.14
C GLU A 56 12.60 -10.24 -13.48
N VAL A 57 13.19 -9.04 -13.65
CA VAL A 57 12.44 -7.85 -14.11
C VAL A 57 11.99 -8.01 -15.57
N GLU A 58 12.82 -8.58 -16.44
CA GLU A 58 12.43 -8.85 -17.83
C GLU A 58 11.24 -9.81 -17.91
N ALA A 59 11.26 -10.89 -17.12
CA ALA A 59 10.16 -11.85 -17.05
C ALA A 59 8.85 -11.19 -16.59
N LEU A 60 8.93 -10.34 -15.56
CA LEU A 60 7.78 -9.57 -15.07
C LEU A 60 7.21 -8.62 -16.13
N LEU A 61 8.07 -7.89 -16.84
CA LEU A 61 7.65 -6.96 -17.89
C LEU A 61 6.98 -7.70 -19.04
N ARG A 62 7.54 -8.85 -19.46
CA ARG A 62 6.94 -9.72 -20.49
C ARG A 62 5.58 -10.25 -20.05
N GLU A 63 5.44 -10.70 -18.80
CA GLU A 63 4.16 -11.16 -18.25
C GLU A 63 3.09 -10.06 -18.32
N LYS A 64 3.45 -8.82 -17.98
CA LYS A 64 2.53 -7.67 -18.01
C LYS A 64 2.15 -7.24 -19.43
N LEU A 65 3.09 -7.30 -20.38
CA LEU A 65 2.80 -7.04 -21.79
C LEU A 65 1.83 -8.08 -22.35
N ASN A 66 2.01 -9.36 -22.02
CA ASN A 66 1.13 -10.44 -22.48
C ASN A 66 -0.27 -10.42 -21.83
N GLN A 67 -0.44 -9.74 -20.69
CA GLN A 67 -1.75 -9.53 -20.05
C GLN A 67 -2.55 -8.36 -20.68
N ALA A 68 -1.92 -7.56 -21.54
CA ALA A 68 -2.52 -6.39 -22.18
C ALA A 68 -3.02 -6.65 -23.62
N GLU A 69 -2.79 -7.84 -24.17
CA GLU A 69 -3.41 -8.37 -25.40
C GLU A 69 -4.65 -9.22 -25.07
#